data_AF-A0A7X9WYJ4-F1
#
_entry.id   AF-A0A7X9WYJ4-F1
#
_cell.length_a   1.000
_cell.length_b   1.000
_cell.length_c   1.000
_cell.angle_alpha   90.00
_cell.angle_beta   90.00
_cell.angle_gamma   90.00
#
_symmetry.space_group_name_H-M   'P 1'
#
loop_
_entity.id
_entity.type
_entity.pdbx_description
1 polymer ?
#
loop_
_entity_poly.entity_id
_entity_poly.type
_entity_poly.pdbx_seq_one_letter_code
_entity_poly.pdbx_strand_id
1 'polypeptide(L)'
;MAKSGCGCLPFALGGLLLIAWFGQDVAVPPLKVEQYDPRSPRRPMPDWSDEQFVIEDNPNGPADSMGTAFAVDRDGAWLTAQHVTHGCARVGLEDGRYARPVLRVIESREADAALVPDSLPSDAALPLSRRIPQPGTPGYHMGFPAGEPTLVMSELIGEASARRGRSDLTQPILAWAEKGRIPSGDGTLSGISGGPVFAEDGHVVGVNSASTDRRGRILTTAPDAVARLTAASRAVDDRPVAYPFAGLADAESRFTAWLDAGVIRRIFCDVDEKRGG
;
A
#
# COMPACT_ATOMS: atom_id res chain seq x y z
N MET A 1 -2.43 48.21 -78.20
CA MET A 1 -1.41 48.59 -77.19
C MET A 1 -1.48 47.59 -76.05
N ALA A 2 -0.35 47.31 -75.43
CA ALA A 2 -0.04 46.09 -74.70
C ALA A 2 -0.48 46.04 -73.23
N LYS A 3 -0.60 44.78 -72.74
CA LYS A 3 -0.37 44.23 -71.37
C LYS A 3 -1.20 44.78 -70.19
N SER A 4 -1.89 43.88 -69.49
CA SER A 4 -1.47 43.36 -68.17
C SER A 4 -2.49 42.33 -67.64
N GLY A 5 -2.00 41.21 -67.12
CA GLY A 5 -2.82 40.17 -66.49
C GLY A 5 -2.92 40.34 -64.97
N CYS A 6 -3.77 39.54 -64.34
CA CYS A 6 -3.59 39.16 -62.94
C CYS A 6 -4.34 37.84 -62.70
N GLY A 7 -3.61 36.80 -62.29
CA GLY A 7 -4.15 35.48 -61.97
C GLY A 7 -4.64 35.45 -60.53
N CYS A 8 -5.90 35.04 -60.33
CA CYS A 8 -6.46 34.76 -59.00
C CYS A 8 -6.28 33.27 -58.65
N LEU A 9 -5.04 32.83 -58.49
CA LEU A 9 -4.73 31.44 -58.13
C LEU A 9 -3.72 31.27 -56.95
N PRO A 10 -3.81 32.07 -55.86
CA PRO A 10 -3.34 31.55 -54.57
C PRO A 10 -4.29 31.78 -53.37
N PHE A 11 -5.48 32.34 -53.54
CA PHE A 11 -6.37 32.64 -52.39
C PHE A 11 -7.34 31.52 -52.00
N ALA A 12 -7.55 30.51 -52.85
CA ALA A 12 -8.52 29.45 -52.57
C ALA A 12 -8.02 28.37 -51.58
N LEU A 13 -6.70 28.22 -51.40
CA LEU A 13 -6.12 27.25 -50.45
C LEU A 13 -5.83 27.84 -49.06
N GLY A 14 -5.65 29.16 -48.94
CA GLY A 14 -5.47 29.83 -47.64
C GLY A 14 -6.75 29.96 -46.82
N GLY A 15 -7.91 30.06 -47.49
CA GLY A 15 -9.21 30.16 -46.83
C GLY A 15 -9.70 28.86 -46.17
N LEU A 16 -9.30 27.70 -46.71
CA LEU A 16 -9.73 26.39 -46.19
C LEU A 16 -8.86 25.89 -45.02
N LEU A 17 -7.63 26.39 -44.86
CA LEU A 17 -6.76 26.04 -43.73
C LEU A 17 -7.01 26.90 -42.48
N LEU A 18 -7.64 28.07 -42.61
CA LEU A 18 -8.00 28.92 -41.47
C LEU A 18 -9.32 28.51 -40.79
N ILE A 19 -10.19 27.76 -41.47
CA ILE A 19 -11.47 27.30 -40.88
C ILE A 19 -11.27 26.05 -40.00
N ALA A 20 -10.18 25.29 -40.18
CA ALA A 20 -9.90 24.10 -39.38
C ALA A 20 -9.25 24.36 -38.01
N TRP A 21 -8.89 25.62 -37.69
CA TRP A 21 -8.21 25.97 -36.43
C TRP A 21 -9.06 26.79 -35.44
N PHE A 22 -10.21 27.33 -35.85
CA PHE A 22 -11.01 28.25 -35.03
C PHE A 22 -12.31 27.66 -34.46
N GLY A 23 -12.52 26.35 -34.53
CA GLY A 23 -13.81 25.72 -34.22
C GLY A 23 -13.80 24.63 -33.14
N GLN A 24 -12.80 24.60 -32.25
CA GLN A 24 -12.86 23.75 -31.06
C GLN A 24 -13.13 24.65 -29.86
N ASP A 25 -14.39 25.05 -29.68
CA ASP A 25 -14.87 25.59 -28.42
C ASP A 25 -14.68 24.49 -27.37
N VAL A 26 -13.54 24.53 -26.67
CA VAL A 26 -13.31 23.74 -25.46
C VAL A 26 -14.35 24.25 -24.46
N ALA A 27 -15.48 23.55 -24.39
CA ALA A 27 -16.52 23.84 -23.43
C ALA A 27 -15.92 23.69 -22.03
N VAL A 28 -15.52 24.83 -21.44
CA VAL A 28 -15.09 24.88 -20.05
C VAL A 28 -16.30 24.44 -19.24
N PRO A 29 -16.23 23.31 -18.51
CA PRO A 29 -17.36 22.86 -17.72
C PRO A 29 -17.75 23.99 -16.75
N PRO A 30 -19.04 24.28 -16.59
CA PRO A 30 -19.46 25.39 -15.75
C PRO A 30 -18.91 25.19 -14.34
N LEU A 31 -18.40 26.28 -13.75
CA LEU A 31 -17.95 26.30 -12.36
C LEU A 31 -19.10 25.78 -11.46
N LYS A 32 -18.95 24.57 -10.94
CA LYS A 32 -19.84 24.04 -9.91
C LYS A 32 -19.45 24.69 -8.59
N VAL A 33 -20.11 25.78 -8.25
CA VAL A 33 -20.01 26.40 -6.93
C VAL A 33 -20.86 25.58 -5.96
N GLU A 34 -20.21 24.74 -5.16
CA GLU A 34 -20.88 24.01 -4.10
C GLU A 34 -21.09 24.96 -2.91
N GLN A 35 -22.33 25.39 -2.70
CA GLN A 35 -22.69 26.26 -1.57
C GLN A 35 -22.84 25.44 -0.30
N TYR A 36 -22.06 25.79 0.72
CA TYR A 36 -22.18 25.22 2.06
C TYR A 36 -23.48 25.70 2.72
N ASP A 37 -24.47 24.81 2.84
CA ASP A 37 -25.67 25.04 3.65
C ASP A 37 -25.48 24.42 5.05
N PRO A 38 -25.32 25.22 6.11
CA PRO A 38 -25.20 24.72 7.48
C PRO A 38 -26.48 24.02 8.00
N ARG A 39 -27.59 24.07 7.25
CA ARG A 39 -28.86 23.41 7.56
C ARG A 39 -29.10 22.14 6.76
N SER A 40 -28.21 21.80 5.82
CA SER A 40 -28.26 20.48 5.20
C SER A 40 -28.07 19.42 6.29
N PRO A 41 -28.89 18.35 6.33
CA PRO A 41 -28.68 17.28 7.29
C PRO A 41 -27.25 16.78 7.08
N ARG A 42 -26.40 16.93 8.11
CA ARG A 42 -25.16 16.18 8.15
C ARG A 42 -25.56 14.74 7.87
N ARG A 43 -25.03 14.15 6.79
CA ARG A 43 -25.11 12.70 6.62
C ARG A 43 -24.72 12.13 7.99
N PRO A 44 -25.56 11.29 8.61
CA PRO A 44 -25.16 10.61 9.84
C PRO A 44 -23.75 10.06 9.61
N MET A 45 -22.88 10.18 10.62
CA MET A 45 -21.58 9.51 10.53
C MET A 45 -21.87 8.07 10.09
N PRO A 46 -21.38 7.63 8.92
CA PRO A 46 -21.69 6.29 8.45
C PRO A 46 -21.27 5.31 9.52
N ASP A 47 -22.06 4.26 9.71
CA ASP A 47 -21.60 3.12 10.48
C ASP A 47 -20.42 2.54 9.70
N TRP A 48 -19.19 2.73 10.21
CA TRP A 48 -17.97 2.48 9.44
C TRP A 48 -17.81 1.00 9.09
N SER A 49 -18.48 0.10 9.83
CA SER A 49 -18.54 -1.34 9.51
C SER A 49 -19.11 -1.63 8.12
N ASP A 50 -19.92 -0.73 7.57
CA ASP A 50 -20.57 -0.89 6.26
C ASP A 50 -19.78 -0.24 5.11
N GLU A 51 -18.63 0.39 5.39
CA GLU A 51 -17.81 0.99 4.34
C GLU A 51 -17.14 -0.09 3.47
N GLN A 52 -17.28 0.05 2.16
CA GLN A 52 -16.67 -0.82 1.17
C GLN A 52 -15.66 -0.03 0.32
N PHE A 53 -14.42 -0.47 0.35
CA PHE A 53 -13.34 0.07 -0.47
C PHE A 53 -13.16 -0.78 -1.72
N VAL A 54 -12.83 -0.13 -2.84
CA VAL A 54 -12.31 -0.82 -4.02
C VAL A 54 -10.83 -0.46 -4.13
N ILE A 55 -9.97 -1.45 -3.98
CA ILE A 55 -8.54 -1.34 -4.22
C ILE A 55 -8.34 -1.61 -5.71
N GLU A 56 -7.93 -0.58 -6.45
CA GLU A 56 -7.67 -0.72 -7.87
C GLU A 56 -6.33 -1.44 -8.08
N ASP A 57 -6.37 -2.63 -8.68
CA ASP A 57 -5.17 -3.24 -9.25
C ASP A 57 -4.97 -2.65 -10.64
N ASN A 58 -3.76 -2.20 -10.95
CA ASN A 58 -3.41 -1.82 -12.31
C ASN A 58 -2.66 -2.98 -12.99
N PRO A 59 -3.34 -3.91 -13.70
CA PRO A 59 -2.70 -5.05 -14.33
C PRO A 59 -1.75 -4.66 -15.48
N ASN A 60 -1.82 -3.41 -15.97
CA ASN A 60 -0.92 -2.86 -16.98
C ASN A 60 0.07 -1.83 -16.40
N GLY A 61 0.01 -1.60 -15.08
CA GLY A 61 0.99 -0.78 -14.36
C GLY A 61 2.21 -1.62 -14.03
N PRO A 62 3.34 -1.00 -13.63
CA PRO A 62 4.41 -1.75 -12.99
C PRO A 62 3.81 -2.49 -11.79
N ALA A 63 3.97 -3.82 -11.71
CA ALA A 63 3.76 -4.51 -10.45
C ALA A 63 4.68 -3.88 -9.40
N ASP A 64 4.28 -3.86 -8.13
CA ASP A 64 5.19 -3.53 -7.03
C ASP A 64 6.29 -4.60 -7.05
N SER A 65 7.41 -4.30 -7.72
CA SER A 65 8.58 -5.20 -7.81
C SER A 65 9.27 -5.38 -6.47
N MET A 66 8.84 -4.60 -5.47
CA MET A 66 9.34 -4.56 -4.12
C MET A 66 8.21 -4.20 -3.15
N GLY A 67 8.21 -4.87 -2.01
CA GLY A 67 7.39 -4.54 -0.85
C GLY A 67 8.19 -4.74 0.44
N THR A 68 7.46 -4.79 1.55
CA THR A 68 7.99 -4.99 2.89
C THR A 68 7.59 -6.38 3.42
N ALA A 69 8.48 -7.03 4.16
CA ALA A 69 8.20 -8.23 4.93
C ALA A 69 8.73 -8.07 6.36
N PHE A 70 8.15 -8.81 7.31
CA PHE A 70 8.58 -8.78 8.70
C PHE A 70 8.53 -10.15 9.37
N ALA A 71 9.46 -10.39 10.30
CA ALA A 71 9.57 -11.66 11.00
C ALA A 71 8.45 -11.82 12.05
N VAL A 72 7.82 -12.98 12.03
CA VAL A 72 6.83 -13.42 13.03
C VAL A 72 7.26 -14.67 13.77
N ASP A 73 8.37 -15.28 13.34
CA ASP A 73 9.03 -16.38 14.03
C ASP A 73 10.55 -16.27 13.82
N ARG A 74 11.32 -16.44 14.89
CA ARG A 74 12.79 -16.39 14.85
C ARG A 74 13.40 -17.49 13.98
N ASP A 75 12.71 -18.62 13.82
CA ASP A 75 13.15 -19.72 12.96
C ASP A 75 12.92 -19.45 11.45
N GLY A 76 12.45 -18.25 11.09
CA GLY A 76 12.44 -17.76 9.73
C GLY A 76 11.08 -17.79 9.04
N ALA A 77 10.02 -17.50 9.79
CA ALA A 77 8.70 -17.22 9.22
C ALA A 77 8.45 -15.71 9.12
N TRP A 78 8.05 -15.27 7.92
CA TRP A 78 7.86 -13.85 7.59
C TRP A 78 6.44 -13.61 7.07
N LEU A 79 5.86 -12.46 7.40
CA LEU A 79 4.63 -11.98 6.79
C LEU A 79 4.92 -10.89 5.77
N THR A 80 4.08 -10.83 4.73
CA THR A 80 4.03 -9.75 3.74
C THR A 80 2.60 -9.66 3.17
N ALA A 81 2.37 -8.76 2.21
CA ALA A 81 1.10 -8.66 1.50
C ALA A 81 1.05 -9.70 0.37
N GLN A 82 -0.13 -10.26 0.12
CA GLN A 82 -0.29 -11.29 -0.90
C GLN A 82 0.08 -10.75 -2.29
N HIS A 83 -0.41 -9.56 -2.64
CA HIS A 83 -0.19 -8.95 -3.95
C HIS A 83 1.29 -8.64 -4.26
N VAL A 84 2.16 -8.58 -3.25
CA VAL A 84 3.61 -8.38 -3.43
C VAL A 84 4.28 -9.64 -3.97
N THR A 85 3.75 -10.83 -3.63
CA THR A 85 4.33 -12.12 -4.02
C THR A 85 3.50 -12.89 -5.05
N HIS A 86 2.24 -12.47 -5.25
CA HIS A 86 1.30 -13.18 -6.11
C HIS A 86 1.70 -13.10 -7.58
N GLY A 87 1.76 -14.24 -8.26
CA GLY A 87 2.09 -14.31 -9.69
C GLY A 87 3.56 -14.08 -10.03
N CYS A 88 4.43 -13.86 -9.04
CA CYS A 88 5.87 -13.72 -9.24
C CYS A 88 6.48 -15.05 -9.70
N ALA A 89 7.40 -15.00 -10.67
CA ALA A 89 8.17 -16.17 -11.08
C ALA A 89 9.17 -16.58 -9.99
N ARG A 90 9.78 -15.58 -9.34
CA ARG A 90 10.72 -15.74 -8.23
C ARG A 90 10.49 -14.66 -7.19
N VAL A 91 10.51 -15.05 -5.92
CA VAL A 91 10.43 -14.11 -4.79
C VAL A 91 11.76 -14.11 -4.06
N GLY A 92 12.22 -12.94 -3.61
CA GLY A 92 13.46 -12.81 -2.85
C GLY A 92 13.30 -11.96 -1.61
N LEU A 93 13.80 -12.43 -0.46
CA LEU A 93 13.84 -11.69 0.80
C LEU A 93 15.22 -11.08 1.01
N GLU A 94 15.30 -9.79 1.30
CA GLU A 94 16.59 -9.09 1.48
C GLU A 94 17.40 -9.62 2.67
N ASP A 95 18.65 -10.02 2.46
CA ASP A 95 19.59 -10.43 3.52
C ASP A 95 20.54 -9.32 3.99
N GLY A 96 20.29 -8.07 3.57
CA GLY A 96 21.11 -6.88 3.82
C GLY A 96 22.06 -6.52 2.67
N ARG A 97 22.35 -7.47 1.76
CA ARG A 97 23.13 -7.18 0.55
C ARG A 97 22.46 -7.72 -0.72
N TYR A 98 21.80 -8.86 -0.62
CA TYR A 98 21.17 -9.54 -1.75
C TYR A 98 19.76 -10.01 -1.37
N ALA A 99 18.91 -10.21 -2.37
CA ALA A 99 17.65 -10.91 -2.17
C ALA A 99 17.90 -12.43 -2.18
N ARG A 100 17.65 -13.09 -1.06
CA ARG A 100 17.72 -14.56 -0.93
C ARG A 100 16.44 -15.19 -1.49
N PRO A 101 16.55 -16.21 -2.36
CA PRO A 101 15.38 -16.87 -2.93
C PRO A 101 14.45 -17.42 -1.84
N VAL A 102 13.17 -17.10 -1.97
CA VAL A 102 12.09 -17.68 -1.19
C VAL A 102 11.61 -18.95 -1.88
N LEU A 103 11.62 -20.07 -1.16
CA LEU A 103 11.28 -21.38 -1.72
C LEU A 103 9.77 -21.66 -1.69
N ARG A 104 9.05 -21.00 -0.79
CA ARG A 104 7.63 -21.24 -0.54
C ARG A 104 6.94 -19.98 -0.07
N VAL A 105 5.71 -19.79 -0.55
CA VAL A 105 4.78 -18.75 -0.11
C VAL A 105 3.44 -19.41 0.19
N ILE A 106 2.81 -19.03 1.29
CA ILE A 106 1.47 -19.45 1.68
C ILE A 106 0.56 -18.21 1.64
N GLU A 107 -0.30 -18.13 0.64
CA GLU A 107 -1.22 -17.02 0.47
C GLU A 107 -2.50 -17.21 1.30
N SER A 108 -2.98 -16.14 1.92
CA SER A 108 -4.30 -16.11 2.55
C SER A 108 -5.39 -16.08 1.49
N ARG A 109 -6.50 -16.78 1.77
CA ARG A 109 -7.72 -16.75 0.93
C ARG A 109 -8.71 -15.68 1.36
N GLU A 110 -8.48 -15.05 2.52
CA GLU A 110 -9.46 -14.20 3.19
C GLU A 110 -9.01 -12.74 3.26
N ALA A 111 -7.71 -12.49 3.12
CA ALA A 111 -7.11 -11.16 3.21
C ALA A 111 -5.87 -11.08 2.33
N ASP A 112 -5.47 -9.87 1.97
CA ASP A 112 -4.24 -9.58 1.24
C ASP A 112 -2.99 -9.73 2.13
N ALA A 113 -2.71 -10.96 2.54
CA ALA A 113 -1.53 -11.35 3.31
C ALA A 113 -0.96 -12.67 2.80
N ALA A 114 0.35 -12.80 2.86
CA ALA A 114 1.08 -14.03 2.59
C ALA A 114 2.12 -14.30 3.67
N LEU A 115 2.39 -15.58 3.90
CA LEU A 115 3.40 -16.06 4.81
C LEU A 115 4.53 -16.76 4.03
N VAL A 116 5.76 -16.44 4.38
CA VAL A 116 6.98 -17.00 3.82
C VAL A 116 7.64 -17.83 4.92
N PRO A 117 7.43 -19.16 4.95
CA PRO A 117 8.03 -20.04 5.94
C PRO A 117 9.45 -20.45 5.52
N ASP A 118 10.20 -21.04 6.46
CA ASP A 118 11.50 -21.69 6.20
C ASP A 118 12.49 -20.78 5.44
N SER A 119 12.49 -19.49 5.75
CA SER A 119 13.30 -18.47 5.09
C SER A 119 14.49 -18.04 5.97
N LEU A 120 14.93 -16.79 5.84
CA LEU A 120 16.01 -16.24 6.67
C LEU A 120 15.61 -16.29 8.14
N PRO A 121 16.44 -16.85 9.05
CA PRO A 121 16.25 -16.68 10.48
C PRO A 121 16.24 -15.21 10.87
N SER A 122 15.59 -14.88 11.99
CA SER A 122 15.55 -13.53 12.53
C SER A 122 15.94 -13.51 14.00
N ASP A 123 16.66 -12.47 14.42
CA ASP A 123 17.05 -12.30 15.82
C ASP A 123 15.86 -11.99 16.74
N ALA A 124 14.75 -11.51 16.17
CA ALA A 124 13.50 -11.26 16.88
C ALA A 124 12.28 -11.51 15.99
N ALA A 125 11.16 -11.79 16.64
CA ALA A 125 9.85 -11.89 16.02
C ALA A 125 8.93 -10.77 16.54
N LEU A 126 8.04 -10.26 15.67
CA LEU A 126 7.09 -9.23 16.05
C LEU A 126 5.82 -9.83 16.68
N PRO A 127 5.31 -9.27 17.79
CA PRO A 127 4.15 -9.81 18.52
C PRO A 127 2.84 -9.53 17.81
N LEU A 128 2.27 -10.57 17.19
CA LEU A 128 0.95 -10.49 16.55
C LEU A 128 -0.18 -10.44 17.58
N SER A 129 -1.22 -9.66 17.29
CA SER A 129 -2.49 -9.66 18.03
C SER A 129 -3.65 -10.08 17.14
N ARG A 130 -4.66 -10.69 17.75
CA ARG A 130 -5.98 -10.96 17.14
C ARG A 130 -6.98 -9.84 17.42
N ARG A 131 -6.69 -9.01 18.41
CA ARG A 131 -7.59 -7.96 18.89
C ARG A 131 -7.53 -6.77 17.94
N ILE A 132 -8.71 -6.29 17.56
CA ILE A 132 -8.88 -5.04 16.84
C ILE A 132 -8.76 -3.89 17.85
N PRO A 133 -7.87 -2.90 17.63
CA PRO A 133 -7.80 -1.71 18.48
C PRO A 133 -9.09 -0.90 18.41
N GLN A 134 -9.31 -0.01 19.39
CA GLN A 134 -10.46 0.88 19.33
C GLN A 134 -10.23 1.96 18.25
N PRO A 135 -11.28 2.37 17.51
CA PRO A 135 -11.23 3.57 16.68
C PRO A 135 -10.66 4.77 17.45
N GLY A 136 -9.82 5.58 16.79
CA GLY A 136 -9.08 6.68 17.40
C GLY A 136 -7.71 6.30 17.97
N THR A 137 -7.37 5.00 18.04
CA THR A 137 -6.05 4.55 18.52
C THR A 137 -4.95 4.91 17.51
N PRO A 138 -3.77 5.37 17.96
CA PRO A 138 -2.62 5.58 17.08
C PRO A 138 -2.11 4.28 16.43
N GLY A 139 -1.69 4.39 15.17
CA GLY A 139 -1.05 3.32 14.41
C GLY A 139 0.36 3.70 13.94
N TYR A 140 1.27 2.73 13.96
CA TYR A 140 2.64 2.86 13.45
C TYR A 140 2.88 1.87 12.32
N HIS A 141 2.92 2.37 11.09
CA HIS A 141 3.17 1.57 9.90
C HIS A 141 4.66 1.64 9.58
N MET A 142 5.32 0.50 9.48
CA MET A 142 6.76 0.44 9.25
C MET A 142 7.04 -0.30 7.94
N GLY A 143 7.90 0.26 7.09
CA GLY A 143 8.26 -0.39 5.84
C GLY A 143 9.09 0.49 4.91
N PHE A 144 9.02 0.18 3.62
CA PHE A 144 9.89 0.78 2.61
C PHE A 144 9.13 1.49 1.47
N PRO A 145 8.31 2.53 1.74
CA PRO A 145 7.82 3.42 0.69
C PRO A 145 8.94 3.87 -0.27
N ALA A 146 8.73 3.71 -1.57
CA ALA A 146 9.71 4.00 -2.62
C ALA A 146 11.10 3.36 -2.40
N GLY A 147 11.17 2.28 -1.61
CA GLY A 147 12.40 1.57 -1.27
C GLY A 147 13.15 2.11 -0.05
N GLU A 148 12.67 3.18 0.56
CA GLU A 148 13.32 3.87 1.68
C GLU A 148 12.62 3.60 3.01
N PRO A 149 13.37 3.33 4.10
CA PRO A 149 12.77 3.11 5.42
C PRO A 149 11.92 4.31 5.84
N THR A 150 10.63 4.06 6.08
CA THR A 150 9.69 5.09 6.49
C THR A 150 8.77 4.56 7.59
N LEU A 151 8.64 5.36 8.66
CA LEU A 151 7.62 5.20 9.68
C LEU A 151 6.44 6.12 9.35
N VAL A 152 5.25 5.57 9.17
CA VAL A 152 4.02 6.33 8.95
C VAL A 152 3.15 6.26 10.20
N MET A 153 2.74 7.42 10.67
CA MET A 153 1.84 7.57 11.82
C MET A 153 0.42 7.74 11.31
N SER A 154 -0.51 7.04 11.95
CA SER A 154 -1.92 7.08 11.60
C SER A 154 -2.82 7.03 12.83
N GLU A 155 -4.11 7.15 12.60
CA GLU A 155 -5.17 6.94 13.57
C GLU A 155 -6.18 5.95 13.00
N LEU A 156 -6.58 4.95 13.77
CA LEU A 156 -7.56 3.97 13.33
C LEU A 156 -8.91 4.64 13.12
N ILE A 157 -9.46 4.55 11.91
CA ILE A 157 -10.84 4.99 11.63
C ILE A 157 -11.81 3.91 12.12
N GLY A 158 -11.53 2.65 11.78
CA GLY A 158 -12.33 1.51 12.19
C GLY A 158 -12.20 0.31 11.27
N GLU A 159 -13.03 -0.68 11.53
CA GLU A 159 -13.23 -1.84 10.66
C GLU A 159 -14.01 -1.43 9.42
N ALA A 160 -13.66 -2.04 8.29
CA ALA A 160 -14.39 -1.90 7.05
C ALA A 160 -14.15 -3.14 6.18
N SER A 161 -14.55 -3.08 4.91
CA SER A 161 -14.27 -4.15 3.97
C SER A 161 -13.72 -3.63 2.65
N ALA A 162 -12.91 -4.44 1.96
CA ALA A 162 -12.35 -4.07 0.68
C ALA A 162 -12.51 -5.18 -0.35
N ARG A 163 -12.74 -4.79 -1.61
CA ARG A 163 -12.59 -5.66 -2.78
C ARG A 163 -11.37 -5.20 -3.56
N ARG A 164 -10.58 -6.16 -4.02
CA ARG A 164 -9.38 -5.89 -4.81
C ARG A 164 -9.64 -6.17 -6.28
N GLY A 165 -9.33 -5.21 -7.14
CA GLY A 165 -9.58 -5.25 -8.57
C GLY A 165 -11.04 -5.56 -8.91
N ARG A 166 -11.24 -6.58 -9.75
CA ARG A 166 -12.59 -7.09 -10.12
C ARG A 166 -13.01 -8.31 -9.28
N SER A 167 -12.31 -8.58 -8.18
CA SER A 167 -12.58 -9.76 -7.36
C SER A 167 -14.00 -9.71 -6.81
N ASP A 168 -14.66 -10.88 -6.81
CA ASP A 168 -15.95 -11.04 -6.17
C ASP A 168 -15.87 -11.23 -4.65
N LEU A 169 -14.65 -11.33 -4.12
CA LEU A 169 -14.37 -11.51 -2.70
C LEU A 169 -14.25 -10.17 -1.99
N THR A 170 -15.05 -9.99 -0.95
CA THR A 170 -14.91 -8.89 0.01
C THR A 170 -14.08 -9.36 1.19
N GLN A 171 -12.99 -8.64 1.49
CA GLN A 171 -12.04 -8.95 2.55
C GLN A 171 -12.24 -8.00 3.73
N PRO A 172 -12.17 -8.48 4.98
CA PRO A 172 -12.18 -7.61 6.15
C PRO A 172 -10.85 -6.86 6.27
N ILE A 173 -10.94 -5.54 6.48
CA ILE A 173 -9.79 -4.65 6.58
C ILE A 173 -9.95 -3.67 7.75
N LEU A 174 -8.84 -3.04 8.14
CA LEU A 174 -8.86 -1.85 8.98
C LEU A 174 -8.50 -0.64 8.14
N ALA A 175 -9.27 0.45 8.30
CA ALA A 175 -9.01 1.72 7.65
C ALA A 175 -8.35 2.69 8.61
N TRP A 176 -7.26 3.31 8.17
CA TRP A 176 -6.44 4.22 8.97
C TRP A 176 -6.37 5.59 8.29
N ALA A 177 -6.38 6.66 9.08
CA ALA A 177 -6.15 8.02 8.63
C ALA A 177 -4.69 8.40 8.91
N GLU A 178 -3.91 8.65 7.87
CA GLU A 178 -2.54 9.13 8.00
C GLU A 178 -2.49 10.49 8.72
N LYS A 179 -1.56 10.62 9.66
CA LYS A 179 -1.29 11.84 10.42
C LYS A 179 0.07 12.45 10.10
N GLY A 180 1.03 11.64 9.63
CA GLY A 180 2.35 12.10 9.21
C GLY A 180 3.32 10.95 8.97
N ARG A 181 4.55 11.28 8.57
CA ARG A 181 5.60 10.31 8.24
C ARG A 181 6.98 10.79 8.72
N ILE A 182 7.86 9.82 8.96
CA ILE A 182 9.29 10.01 9.20
C ILE A 182 10.05 9.10 8.21
N PRO A 183 10.90 9.65 7.32
CA PRO A 183 11.09 11.08 7.07
C PRO A 183 9.81 11.76 6.55
N SER A 184 9.66 13.06 6.78
CA SER A 184 8.49 13.80 6.29
C SER A 184 8.51 13.93 4.77
N GLY A 185 7.35 13.69 4.15
CA GLY A 185 7.18 13.80 2.70
C GLY A 185 5.74 13.47 2.29
N ASP A 186 5.40 13.79 1.05
CA ASP A 186 4.10 13.57 0.41
C ASP A 186 4.17 12.56 -0.74
N GLY A 187 5.30 11.85 -0.85
CA GLY A 187 5.55 10.85 -1.88
C GLY A 187 4.65 9.60 -1.77
N THR A 188 4.77 8.73 -2.76
CA THR A 188 4.04 7.46 -2.81
C THR A 188 4.31 6.57 -1.59
N LEU A 189 3.30 5.79 -1.19
CA LEU A 189 3.44 4.71 -0.21
C LEU A 189 3.70 3.34 -0.86
N SER A 190 3.78 3.25 -2.19
CA SER A 190 4.18 2.02 -2.90
C SER A 190 5.49 1.49 -2.31
N GLY A 191 5.54 0.19 -2.01
CA GLY A 191 6.63 -0.45 -1.26
C GLY A 191 6.39 -0.63 0.25
N ILE A 192 5.47 0.12 0.87
CA ILE A 192 5.05 -0.14 2.27
C ILE A 192 4.21 -1.41 2.41
N SER A 193 3.60 -1.85 1.31
CA SER A 193 2.80 -3.06 1.22
C SER A 193 3.52 -4.25 1.84
N GLY A 194 2.84 -4.96 2.73
CA GLY A 194 3.37 -6.09 3.48
C GLY A 194 4.04 -5.72 4.80
N GLY A 195 4.31 -4.44 5.05
CA GLY A 195 4.88 -3.97 6.32
C GLY A 195 3.93 -4.13 7.50
N PRO A 196 4.44 -4.27 8.73
CA PRO A 196 3.61 -4.38 9.91
C PRO A 196 2.97 -3.04 10.26
N VAL A 197 1.77 -3.12 10.84
CA VAL A 197 1.13 -2.03 11.56
C VAL A 197 1.03 -2.37 13.02
N PHE A 198 1.63 -1.52 13.85
CA PHE A 198 1.52 -1.65 15.30
C PHE A 198 0.43 -0.74 15.87
N ALA A 199 -0.28 -1.24 16.87
CA ALA A 199 -1.03 -0.42 17.80
C ALA A 199 -0.12 0.11 18.92
N GLU A 200 -0.59 1.11 19.67
CA GLU A 200 0.14 1.70 20.79
C GLU A 200 0.54 0.71 21.88
N ASP A 201 -0.17 -0.42 22.02
CA ASP A 201 0.13 -1.48 22.99
C ASP A 201 1.32 -2.37 22.62
N GLY A 202 1.95 -2.11 21.46
CA GLY A 202 3.14 -2.82 21.00
C GLY A 202 2.86 -4.04 20.14
N HIS A 203 1.60 -4.41 19.91
CA HIS A 203 1.27 -5.53 19.03
C HIS A 203 1.15 -5.10 17.58
N VAL A 204 1.53 -5.99 16.67
CA VAL A 204 1.15 -5.93 15.27
C VAL A 204 -0.31 -6.30 15.14
N VAL A 205 -1.10 -5.39 14.58
CA VAL A 205 -2.56 -5.51 14.42
C VAL A 205 -3.01 -5.53 12.95
N GLY A 206 -2.05 -5.56 12.02
CA GLY A 206 -2.35 -5.66 10.60
C GLY A 206 -1.10 -5.71 9.72
N VAL A 207 -1.32 -6.04 8.46
CA VAL A 207 -0.33 -5.97 7.38
C VAL A 207 -0.78 -4.89 6.40
N ASN A 208 0.11 -3.96 6.02
CA ASN A 208 -0.20 -2.93 5.03
C ASN A 208 -0.60 -3.57 3.70
N SER A 209 -1.77 -3.21 3.18
CA SER A 209 -2.34 -3.82 1.97
C SER A 209 -2.47 -2.81 0.83
N ALA A 210 -2.97 -1.61 1.14
CA ALA A 210 -3.14 -0.56 0.14
C ALA A 210 -3.10 0.81 0.80
N SER A 211 -2.82 1.83 0.00
CA SER A 211 -3.02 3.23 0.35
C SER A 211 -3.83 3.91 -0.73
N THR A 212 -4.71 4.84 -0.35
CA THR A 212 -5.39 5.71 -1.32
C THR A 212 -4.88 7.13 -1.17
N ASP A 213 -4.22 7.66 -2.20
CA ASP A 213 -3.68 9.03 -2.23
C ASP A 213 -4.77 10.06 -1.95
N ARG A 214 -5.97 9.83 -2.51
CA ARG A 214 -7.15 10.63 -2.18
C ARG A 214 -7.57 10.33 -0.74
N ARG A 215 -7.17 11.23 0.16
CA ARG A 215 -7.56 11.37 1.59
C ARG A 215 -6.59 10.77 2.61
N GLY A 216 -5.36 10.42 2.21
CA GLY A 216 -4.35 9.94 3.17
C GLY A 216 -4.83 8.74 3.97
N ARG A 217 -5.47 7.78 3.30
CA ARG A 217 -5.98 6.57 3.95
C ARG A 217 -5.04 5.41 3.67
N ILE A 218 -4.82 4.62 4.71
CA ILE A 218 -4.05 3.38 4.64
C ILE A 218 -4.98 2.24 5.04
N LEU A 219 -4.98 1.18 4.26
CA LEU A 219 -5.80 0.00 4.48
C LEU A 219 -4.87 -1.16 4.86
N THR A 220 -5.23 -1.87 5.92
CA THR A 220 -4.50 -3.04 6.39
C THR A 220 -5.41 -4.25 6.46
N THR A 221 -4.82 -5.43 6.44
CA THR A 221 -5.57 -6.65 6.77
C THR A 221 -6.15 -6.58 8.19
N ALA A 222 -7.27 -7.27 8.41
CA ALA A 222 -7.80 -7.48 9.76
C ALA A 222 -6.92 -8.46 10.56
N PRO A 223 -6.65 -8.21 11.86
CA PRO A 223 -5.72 -9.03 12.65
C PRO A 223 -6.13 -10.50 12.74
N ASP A 224 -7.44 -10.77 12.79
CA ASP A 224 -7.97 -12.13 12.83
C ASP A 224 -7.69 -12.95 11.56
N ALA A 225 -7.65 -12.29 10.39
CA ALA A 225 -7.29 -12.95 9.14
C ALA A 225 -5.81 -13.36 9.12
N VAL A 226 -4.93 -12.50 9.64
CA VAL A 226 -3.50 -12.79 9.80
C VAL A 226 -3.28 -13.93 10.80
N ALA A 227 -4.04 -13.94 11.89
CA ALA A 227 -3.97 -15.00 12.88
C ALA A 227 -4.45 -16.36 12.37
N ARG A 228 -5.47 -16.39 11.50
CA ARG A 228 -5.89 -17.62 10.82
C ARG A 228 -4.84 -18.11 9.81
N LEU A 229 -4.21 -17.20 9.05
CA LEU A 229 -3.12 -17.54 8.13
C LEU A 229 -1.95 -18.19 8.89
N THR A 230 -1.46 -17.53 9.94
CA THR A 230 -0.33 -18.04 10.74
C THR A 230 -0.66 -19.39 11.40
N ALA A 231 -1.84 -19.54 11.98
CA ALA A 231 -2.28 -20.82 12.54
C ALA A 231 -2.40 -21.94 11.49
N ALA A 232 -2.96 -21.63 10.31
CA ALA A 232 -3.10 -22.60 9.22
C ALA A 232 -1.76 -23.01 8.62
N SER A 233 -0.77 -22.11 8.62
CA SER A 233 0.56 -22.37 8.09
C SER A 233 1.35 -23.40 8.91
N ARG A 234 1.10 -23.45 10.23
CA ARG A 234 1.89 -24.22 11.21
C ARG A 234 3.39 -23.89 11.21
N ALA A 235 3.74 -22.66 10.79
CA ALA A 235 5.12 -22.18 10.71
C ALA A 235 5.45 -21.10 11.75
N VAL A 236 4.52 -20.80 12.68
CA VAL A 236 4.66 -19.69 13.65
C VAL A 236 4.33 -20.18 15.05
N ASP A 237 5.37 -20.49 15.80
CA ASP A 237 5.28 -21.01 17.16
C ASP A 237 5.76 -19.99 18.21
N ASP A 238 6.55 -19.00 17.78
CA ASP A 238 7.01 -17.91 18.63
C ASP A 238 5.88 -17.08 19.23
N ARG A 239 6.07 -16.67 20.49
CA ARG A 239 5.16 -15.84 21.27
C ARG A 239 5.92 -14.69 21.94
N PRO A 240 6.46 -13.74 21.16
CA PRO A 240 7.19 -12.60 21.70
C PRO A 240 6.24 -11.71 22.53
N VAL A 241 6.80 -11.02 23.51
CA VAL A 241 6.06 -10.11 24.38
C VAL A 241 6.00 -8.72 23.73
N ALA A 242 4.79 -8.15 23.66
CA ALA A 242 4.60 -6.77 23.25
C ALA A 242 4.89 -5.80 24.41
N TYR A 243 5.52 -4.69 24.08
CA TYR A 243 5.73 -3.57 24.99
C TYR A 243 5.06 -2.33 24.39
N PRO A 244 4.23 -1.58 25.16
CA PRO A 244 3.61 -0.37 24.66
C PRO A 244 4.64 0.64 24.15
N PHE A 245 4.29 1.38 23.10
CA PHE A 245 5.12 2.50 22.63
C PHE A 245 4.96 3.68 23.57
N ALA A 246 6.08 4.30 23.98
CA ALA A 246 6.09 5.51 24.80
C ALA A 246 5.79 6.79 23.99
N GLY A 247 5.49 6.66 22.69
CA GLY A 247 5.23 7.74 21.76
C GLY A 247 6.04 7.61 20.47
N LEU A 248 6.02 8.67 19.66
CA LEU A 248 6.63 8.68 18.32
C LEU A 248 8.15 8.42 18.34
N ALA A 249 8.89 9.04 19.26
CA ALA A 249 10.34 8.86 19.35
C ALA A 249 10.73 7.42 19.70
N ASP A 250 9.94 6.74 20.52
CA ASP A 250 10.13 5.32 20.83
C ASP A 250 9.78 4.45 19.61
N ALA A 251 8.71 4.76 18.89
CA ALA A 251 8.36 4.07 17.66
C ALA A 251 9.45 4.18 16.58
N GLU A 252 10.04 5.37 16.42
CA GLU A 252 11.18 5.61 15.53
C GLU A 252 12.41 4.80 15.98
N SER A 253 12.78 4.88 17.26
CA SER A 253 13.93 4.14 17.79
C SER A 253 13.78 2.62 17.64
N ARG A 254 12.58 2.08 17.85
CA ARG A 254 12.31 0.64 17.65
C ARG A 254 12.32 0.27 16.18
N PHE A 255 11.80 1.13 15.30
CA PHE A 255 11.87 0.89 13.87
C PHE A 255 13.32 0.80 13.39
N THR A 256 14.18 1.74 13.80
CA THR A 256 15.63 1.65 13.52
C THR A 256 16.24 0.35 14.04
N ALA A 257 15.95 -0.02 15.29
CA ALA A 257 16.47 -1.27 15.87
C ALA A 257 16.00 -2.52 15.10
N TRP A 258 14.75 -2.55 14.64
CA TRP A 258 14.22 -3.65 13.82
C TRP A 258 14.78 -3.67 12.40
N LEU A 259 15.14 -2.52 11.83
CA LEU A 259 15.86 -2.47 10.55
C LEU A 259 17.29 -3.00 10.72
N ASP A 260 18.00 -2.57 11.76
CA ASP A 260 19.39 -2.98 12.03
C ASP A 260 19.51 -4.48 12.34
N ALA A 261 18.55 -5.03 13.10
CA ALA A 261 18.43 -6.47 13.35
C ALA A 261 17.85 -7.25 12.14
N GLY A 262 17.42 -6.54 11.09
CA GLY A 262 16.75 -7.13 9.94
C GLY A 262 15.52 -7.93 10.34
N VAL A 263 14.69 -7.41 11.24
CA VAL A 263 13.36 -7.95 11.60
C VAL A 263 12.30 -7.45 10.62
N ILE A 264 12.53 -6.29 10.01
CA ILE A 264 11.72 -5.72 8.92
C ILE A 264 12.64 -5.56 7.72
N ARG A 265 12.26 -6.15 6.58
CA ARG A 265 13.11 -6.28 5.38
C ARG A 265 12.33 -5.95 4.12
N ARG A 266 13.04 -5.60 3.05
CA ARG A 266 12.43 -5.57 1.71
C ARG A 266 12.24 -6.99 1.20
N ILE A 267 11.17 -7.20 0.46
CA ILE A 267 10.90 -8.42 -0.30
C ILE A 267 10.65 -8.02 -1.75
N PHE A 268 11.11 -8.83 -2.69
CA PHE A 268 11.13 -8.52 -4.11
C PHE A 268 10.37 -9.56 -4.92
N CYS A 269 9.62 -9.08 -5.91
CA CYS A 269 9.02 -9.89 -6.97
C CYS A 269 9.93 -9.88 -8.20
N ASP A 270 10.11 -11.05 -8.82
CA ASP A 270 10.89 -11.26 -10.04
C ASP A 270 12.37 -10.84 -9.93
N VAL A 271 13.05 -11.36 -8.89
CA VAL A 271 14.51 -11.23 -8.78
C VAL A 271 15.19 -11.90 -9.98
N ASP A 272 15.83 -11.13 -10.86
CA ASP A 272 16.57 -11.65 -11.99
C ASP A 272 17.74 -12.54 -11.52
N GLU A 273 17.96 -13.65 -12.23
CA GLU A 273 19.21 -14.39 -12.08
C GLU A 273 20.25 -13.52 -12.78
N LYS A 274 21.37 -13.21 -12.12
CA LYS A 274 22.55 -12.82 -12.89
C LYS A 274 22.79 -13.94 -13.89
N ARG A 275 22.50 -13.69 -15.17
CA ARG A 275 22.93 -14.54 -16.28
C ARG A 275 24.45 -14.57 -16.23
N GLY A 276 24.99 -15.61 -15.61
CA GLY A 276 26.37 -16.01 -15.78
C GLY A 276 26.54 -16.50 -17.21
N GLY A 277 27.35 -15.78 -17.97
CA GLY A 277 27.90 -16.13 -19.27
C GLY A 277 29.14 -15.27 -19.48
#